data_AF-A0A7R9ZMC0-F1
#
_entry.id   AF-A0A7R9ZMC0-F1
#
_cell.length_a   1.000
_cell.length_b   1.000
_cell.length_c   1.000
_cell.angle_alpha   90.00
_cell.angle_beta   90.00
_cell.angle_gamma   90.00
#
_symmetry.space_group_name_H-M   'P 1'
#
loop_
_entity.id
_entity.type
_entity.pdbx_description
1 polymer ?
#
loop_
_entity_poly.entity_id
_entity_poly.type
_entity_poly.pdbx_seq_one_letter_code
_entity_poly.pdbx_strand_id
1 'polypeptide(L)'
;GGAMAIVSALFDPARKSPADSNDDADPWLNQNGTDVLPSALLFDAPMLERYILLCAQDVHGGLRDKPSKPRDFYHTCYNLSGLSLAQHYDRTQEHYGHTTEGKVHRTHPCYNIRVDRVKIIMDHFSKL
;
A
#
# COMPACT_ATOMS: atom_id res chain seq x y z
N GLY A 1 14.68 -1.74 -7.21
CA GLY A 1 13.76 -2.09 -8.32
C GLY A 1 12.40 -2.56 -7.84
N GLY A 2 11.80 -1.94 -6.81
CA GLY A 2 10.54 -2.42 -6.21
C GLY A 2 9.24 -1.88 -6.81
N ALA A 3 9.30 -0.87 -7.70
CA ALA A 3 8.10 -0.22 -8.23
C ALA A 3 7.37 -1.01 -9.34
N MET A 4 8.09 -1.85 -10.11
CA MET A 4 7.52 -2.47 -11.32
C MET A 4 6.54 -3.61 -11.05
N ALA A 5 6.65 -4.32 -9.93
CA ALA A 5 5.73 -5.42 -9.60
C ALA A 5 4.32 -4.91 -9.26
N ILE A 6 4.21 -3.70 -8.69
CA ILE A 6 2.92 -3.08 -8.34
C ILE A 6 2.19 -2.63 -9.61
N VAL A 7 2.89 -2.04 -10.58
CA VAL A 7 2.28 -1.55 -11.83
C VAL A 7 1.69 -2.69 -12.66
N SER A 8 2.31 -3.87 -12.68
CA SER A 8 1.78 -5.02 -13.42
C SER A 8 0.52 -5.62 -12.79
N ALA A 9 0.34 -5.52 -11.47
CA ALA A 9 -0.89 -5.95 -10.79
C ALA A 9 -2.03 -4.92 -10.94
N LEU A 10 -1.70 -3.67 -11.29
CA LEU A 10 -2.67 -2.60 -11.55
C LEU A 10 -3.30 -2.69 -12.94
N PHE A 11 -2.67 -3.40 -13.88
CA PHE A 11 -3.16 -3.59 -15.25
C PHE A 11 -3.62 -5.04 -15.45
N ASP A 12 -4.83 -5.37 -15.00
CA ASP A 12 -5.49 -6.62 -15.40
C ASP A 12 -6.27 -6.37 -16.71
N PRO A 13 -5.80 -6.88 -17.86
CA PRO A 13 -6.49 -6.74 -19.14
C PRO A 13 -7.81 -7.53 -19.21
N ALA A 14 -8.13 -8.39 -18.23
CA ALA A 14 -9.39 -9.12 -18.16
C ALA A 14 -10.55 -8.29 -17.57
N ARG A 15 -10.31 -7.04 -17.13
CA ARG A 15 -11.37 -6.13 -16.69
C ARG A 15 -12.26 -5.74 -17.89
N LYS A 16 -13.38 -6.46 -18.08
CA LYS A 16 -14.50 -5.92 -18.86
C LYS A 16 -14.98 -4.65 -18.15
N SER A 17 -14.81 -3.51 -18.82
CA SER A 17 -15.42 -2.24 -18.43
C SER A 17 -16.94 -2.44 -18.32
N PRO A 18 -17.56 -2.18 -17.15
CA PRO A 18 -19.00 -2.04 -17.08
C PRO A 18 -19.35 -0.80 -17.90
N ALA A 19 -20.24 -0.95 -18.87
CA ALA A 19 -20.78 0.18 -19.59
C ALA A 19 -21.60 1.07 -18.64
N ASP A 20 -21.40 2.38 -18.78
CA ASP A 20 -22.29 3.47 -18.37
C ASP A 20 -22.63 3.64 -16.86
N SER A 21 -21.68 4.19 -16.09
CA SER A 21 -21.99 5.13 -14.99
C SER A 21 -20.72 5.87 -14.52
N ASN A 22 -20.61 7.19 -14.72
CA ASN A 22 -19.58 8.11 -14.14
C ASN A 22 -18.30 7.41 -13.59
N ASP A 23 -17.50 6.81 -14.46
CA ASP A 23 -16.54 5.75 -14.13
C ASP A 23 -15.11 6.26 -13.84
N ASP A 24 -14.96 7.58 -13.60
CA ASP A 24 -13.66 8.24 -13.32
C ASP A 24 -13.25 8.18 -11.83
N ALA A 25 -14.04 7.52 -10.98
CA ALA A 25 -13.77 7.47 -9.54
C ALA A 25 -12.57 6.56 -9.24
N ASP A 26 -11.54 7.12 -8.58
CA ASP A 26 -10.36 6.37 -8.16
C ASP A 26 -10.73 5.25 -7.17
N PRO A 27 -10.56 3.96 -7.52
CA PRO A 27 -11.00 2.83 -6.70
C PRO A 27 -10.23 2.75 -5.37
N TRP A 28 -9.03 3.35 -5.28
CA TRP A 28 -8.26 3.38 -4.05
C TRP A 28 -8.81 4.38 -3.03
N LEU A 29 -9.63 5.34 -3.46
CA LEU A 29 -10.29 6.31 -2.58
C LEU A 29 -11.62 5.81 -2.02
N ASN A 30 -12.20 4.75 -2.60
CA ASN A 30 -13.46 4.20 -2.12
C ASN A 30 -13.23 3.42 -0.80
N GLN A 31 -13.87 3.89 0.26
CA GLN A 31 -13.76 3.29 1.60
C GLN A 31 -14.87 2.26 1.86
N ASN A 32 -15.86 2.15 0.96
CA ASN A 32 -17.08 1.38 1.16
C ASN A 32 -16.90 -0.14 0.96
N GLY A 33 -15.68 -0.63 0.76
CA GLY A 33 -15.32 -2.03 1.00
C GLY A 33 -15.88 -3.06 0.02
N THR A 34 -16.50 -2.64 -1.09
CA THR A 34 -16.99 -3.53 -2.16
C THR A 34 -16.05 -3.61 -3.35
N ASP A 35 -15.09 -2.69 -3.46
CA ASP A 35 -14.15 -2.69 -4.58
C ASP A 35 -13.05 -3.71 -4.30
N VAL A 36 -13.13 -4.78 -5.08
CA VAL A 36 -12.24 -5.92 -5.10
C VAL A 36 -10.82 -5.40 -5.36
N LEU A 37 -10.02 -5.28 -4.29
CA LEU A 37 -8.56 -5.23 -4.44
C LEU A 37 -8.15 -6.46 -5.27
N PRO A 38 -7.20 -6.34 -6.20
CA PRO A 38 -6.87 -7.41 -7.14
C PRO A 38 -6.77 -8.75 -6.40
N SER A 39 -7.51 -9.74 -6.91
CA SER A 39 -7.87 -11.02 -6.26
C SER A 39 -6.68 -11.81 -5.71
N ALA A 40 -5.47 -11.47 -6.14
CA ALA A 40 -4.23 -11.83 -5.51
C ALA A 40 -3.17 -10.77 -5.87
N LEU A 41 -2.40 -10.32 -4.88
CA LEU A 41 -1.17 -9.60 -5.17
C LEU A 41 -0.18 -10.54 -5.89
N LEU A 42 0.64 -9.99 -6.78
CA LEU A 42 1.74 -10.73 -7.43
C LEU A 42 2.91 -11.03 -6.48
N PHE A 43 2.75 -10.77 -5.18
CA PHE A 43 3.77 -11.01 -4.15
C PHE A 43 3.13 -11.52 -2.86
N ASP A 44 3.93 -12.23 -2.06
CA ASP A 44 3.55 -12.73 -0.74
C ASP A 44 3.59 -11.59 0.29
N ALA A 45 2.45 -10.94 0.47
CA ALA A 45 2.32 -9.83 1.40
C ALA A 45 2.51 -10.21 2.88
N PRO A 46 2.00 -11.35 3.39
CA PRO A 46 2.34 -11.83 4.73
C PRO A 46 3.85 -12.00 4.96
N MET A 47 4.61 -12.44 3.96
CA MET A 47 6.07 -12.54 4.08
C MET A 47 6.76 -11.19 3.99
N LEU A 48 6.27 -10.26 3.16
CA LEU A 48 6.78 -8.90 3.11
C LEU A 48 6.59 -8.17 4.45
N GLU A 49 5.41 -8.27 5.06
CA GLU A 49 5.14 -7.71 6.39
C GLU A 49 6.12 -8.26 7.43
N ARG A 50 6.29 -9.59 7.49
CA ARG A 50 7.25 -10.23 8.40
C ARG A 50 8.68 -9.76 8.17
N TYR A 51 9.13 -9.68 6.91
CA TYR A 51 10.49 -9.22 6.61
C TYR A 51 10.73 -7.79 7.11
N ILE A 52 9.78 -6.88 6.87
CA ILE A 52 9.92 -5.49 7.30
C ILE A 52 9.99 -5.41 8.84
N LEU A 53 9.09 -6.11 9.53
CA LEU A 53 9.02 -6.07 11.00
C LEU A 53 10.22 -6.75 11.68
N LEU A 54 10.76 -7.83 11.09
CA LEU A 54 11.85 -8.60 11.70
C LEU A 54 13.26 -8.17 11.25
N CYS A 55 13.42 -7.77 9.99
CA CYS A 55 14.74 -7.59 9.39
C CYS A 55 15.09 -6.13 9.10
N ALA A 56 14.09 -5.30 8.78
CA ALA A 56 14.32 -3.92 8.35
C ALA A 56 14.34 -2.90 9.51
N GLN A 57 13.84 -3.24 10.71
CA GLN A 57 13.82 -2.32 11.85
C GLN A 57 15.17 -2.19 12.55
N ASP A 58 15.56 -0.95 12.87
CA ASP A 58 16.69 -0.65 13.73
C ASP A 58 16.25 -0.46 15.18
N VAL A 59 17.01 -1.02 16.13
CA VAL A 59 16.68 -0.96 17.56
C VAL A 59 16.68 0.47 18.12
N HIS A 60 17.34 1.41 17.41
CA HIS A 60 17.36 2.83 17.76
C HIS A 60 16.35 3.65 16.93
N GLY A 61 15.41 3.00 16.25
CA GLY A 61 14.40 3.61 15.40
C GLY A 61 14.84 3.79 13.95
N GLY A 62 13.88 3.96 13.04
CA GLY A 62 14.11 3.99 11.59
C GLY A 62 14.24 2.59 10.98
N LEU A 63 14.22 2.54 9.63
CA LEU A 63 14.35 1.30 8.87
C LEU A 63 15.51 1.37 7.87
N ARG A 64 16.02 0.18 7.52
CA ARG A 64 17.17 -0.06 6.65
C ARG A 64 16.79 -0.99 5.49
N ASP A 65 17.68 -1.10 4.51
CA ASP A 65 17.58 -2.06 3.40
C ASP A 65 17.47 -3.51 3.88
N LYS A 66 18.46 -3.93 4.66
CA LYS A 66 18.61 -5.31 5.17
C LYS A 66 19.49 -5.34 6.42
N PRO A 67 19.58 -6.48 7.13
CA PRO A 67 20.47 -6.60 8.29
C PRO A 67 21.90 -6.13 7.99
N SER A 68 22.53 -5.52 8.98
CA SER A 68 23.88 -4.96 8.91
C SER A 68 24.07 -3.72 8.01
N LYS A 69 23.01 -3.20 7.38
CA LYS A 69 23.05 -1.89 6.69
C LYS A 69 22.59 -0.77 7.61
N PRO A 70 23.14 0.46 7.47
CA PRO A 70 22.68 1.59 8.26
C PRO A 70 21.23 1.94 7.90
N ARG A 71 20.51 2.52 8.86
CA ARG A 71 19.19 3.12 8.63
C ARG A 71 19.33 4.45 7.88
N ASP A 72 18.31 4.80 7.12
CA ASP A 72 18.18 6.12 6.52
C ASP A 72 16.70 6.48 6.27
N PHE A 73 16.44 7.74 5.90
CA PHE A 73 15.08 8.22 5.66
C PHE A 73 14.45 7.61 4.41
N TYR A 74 15.25 7.25 3.41
CA TYR A 74 14.76 6.66 2.17
C TYR A 74 14.16 5.27 2.45
N HIS A 75 14.92 4.38 3.08
CA HIS A 75 14.48 3.05 3.45
C HIS A 75 13.39 3.10 4.52
N THR A 76 13.44 4.06 5.45
CA THR A 76 12.34 4.29 6.40
C THR A 76 11.04 4.57 5.67
N CYS A 77 11.03 5.51 4.73
CA CYS A 77 9.83 5.86 3.96
C CYS A 77 9.32 4.66 3.15
N TYR A 78 10.18 4.02 2.34
CA TYR A 78 9.73 2.96 1.44
C TYR A 78 9.41 1.63 2.13
N ASN A 79 10.06 1.29 3.25
CA ASN A 79 9.62 0.14 4.04
C ASN A 79 8.25 0.38 4.66
N LEU A 80 7.96 1.58 5.18
CA LEU A 80 6.64 1.90 5.73
C LEU A 80 5.56 1.94 4.64
N SER A 81 5.88 2.45 3.45
CA SER A 81 4.99 2.37 2.28
C SER A 81 4.70 0.94 1.86
N GLY A 82 5.73 0.07 1.82
CA GLY A 82 5.57 -1.35 1.52
C GLY A 82 4.77 -2.09 2.59
N LEU A 83 5.02 -1.78 3.87
CA LEU A 83 4.25 -2.31 5.00
C LEU A 83 2.76 -1.93 4.89
N SER A 84 2.49 -0.68 4.52
CA SER A 84 1.13 -0.19 4.28
C SER A 84 0.44 -0.97 3.16
N LEU A 85 1.14 -1.30 2.08
CA LEU A 85 0.54 -2.11 1.03
C LEU A 85 0.27 -3.55 1.51
N ALA A 86 1.23 -4.15 2.22
CA ALA A 86 1.11 -5.51 2.75
C ALA A 86 0.02 -5.67 3.82
N GLN A 87 -0.28 -4.63 4.61
CA GLN A 87 -1.30 -4.67 5.66
C GLN A 87 -2.73 -4.32 5.19
N HIS A 88 -2.89 -3.82 3.96
CA HIS A 88 -4.17 -3.30 3.49
C HIS A 88 -4.64 -3.93 2.18
N TYR A 89 -3.97 -4.98 1.68
CA TYR A 89 -4.38 -5.66 0.45
C TYR A 89 -5.57 -6.61 0.64
N ASP A 90 -5.71 -7.20 1.83
CA ASP A 90 -6.81 -8.09 2.18
C ASP A 90 -7.26 -7.81 3.62
N ARG A 91 -8.56 -7.55 3.78
CA ARG A 91 -9.18 -7.25 5.08
C ARG A 91 -9.30 -8.48 5.97
N THR A 92 -9.20 -9.68 5.38
CA THR A 92 -9.33 -10.96 6.06
C THR A 92 -7.98 -11.55 6.48
N GLN A 93 -6.88 -10.94 6.04
CA GLN A 93 -5.54 -11.41 6.36
C GLN A 93 -5.21 -11.20 7.85
N GLU A 94 -4.63 -12.25 8.45
CA GLU A 94 -4.00 -12.16 9.75
C GLU A 94 -2.66 -11.40 9.64
N HIS A 95 -2.55 -10.29 10.39
CA HIS A 95 -1.35 -9.46 10.43
C HIS A 95 -0.30 -10.03 11.39
N TYR A 96 0.97 -9.79 11.09
CA TYR A 96 2.07 -10.20 11.96
C TYR A 96 2.39 -9.11 12.99
N GLY A 97 2.56 -9.49 14.26
CA GLY A 97 2.90 -8.56 15.34
C GLY A 97 1.69 -8.05 16.11
N HIS A 98 1.78 -6.84 16.68
CA HIS A 98 0.73 -6.29 17.52
C HIS A 98 -0.44 -5.78 16.68
N THR A 99 -1.66 -6.25 17.00
CA THR A 99 -2.86 -6.06 16.16
C THR A 99 -3.31 -4.61 16.00
N THR A 100 -2.94 -3.73 16.93
CA THR A 100 -3.35 -2.32 16.95
C THR A 100 -2.19 -1.35 16.76
N GLU A 101 -1.05 -1.60 17.38
CA GLU A 101 0.10 -0.70 17.39
C GLU A 101 1.03 -0.86 16.18
N GLY A 102 0.99 -2.02 15.51
CA GLY A 102 1.81 -2.31 14.34
C GLY A 102 1.22 -1.84 13.00
N LYS A 103 -0.02 -1.33 12.99
CA LYS A 103 -0.75 -1.02 11.76
C LYS A 103 -0.46 0.40 11.28
N VAL A 104 0.12 0.52 10.09
CA VAL A 104 0.37 1.83 9.46
C VAL A 104 -0.86 2.29 8.67
N HIS A 105 -0.98 3.59 8.43
CA HIS A 105 -2.05 4.12 7.60
C HIS A 105 -1.92 3.68 6.14
N ARG A 106 -3.05 3.51 5.45
CA ARG A 106 -3.11 3.14 4.03
C ARG A 106 -2.51 4.22 3.13
N THR A 107 -1.53 3.83 2.32
CA THR A 107 -0.93 4.66 1.28
C THR A 107 -1.59 4.38 -0.07
N HIS A 108 -1.68 5.41 -0.91
CA HIS A 108 -2.17 5.29 -2.26
C HIS A 108 -1.08 4.68 -3.15
N PRO A 109 -1.34 3.58 -3.89
CA PRO A 109 -0.30 2.86 -4.61
C PRO A 109 0.37 3.70 -5.72
N CYS A 110 -0.37 4.58 -6.40
CA CYS A 110 0.21 5.45 -7.44
C CYS A 110 1.02 6.64 -6.88
N TYR A 111 0.51 7.34 -5.86
CA TYR A 111 1.11 8.58 -5.37
C TYR A 111 2.03 8.41 -4.16
N ASN A 112 2.00 7.24 -3.52
CA ASN A 112 2.71 6.95 -2.27
C ASN A 112 2.48 8.01 -1.17
N ILE A 113 1.26 8.50 -1.07
CA ILE A 113 0.77 9.38 0.01
C ILE A 113 -0.51 8.79 0.58
N ARG A 114 -0.85 9.19 1.80
CA ARG A 114 -2.01 8.64 2.52
C ARG A 114 -3.31 8.89 1.73
N VAL A 115 -4.17 7.87 1.63
CA VAL A 115 -5.38 7.92 0.77
C VAL A 115 -6.35 9.05 1.12
N ASP A 116 -6.46 9.41 2.40
CA ASP A 116 -7.25 10.56 2.87
C ASP A 116 -6.68 11.90 2.38
N ARG A 117 -5.35 11.99 2.22
CA ARG A 117 -4.70 13.18 1.67
C ARG A 117 -4.90 13.29 0.17
N VAL A 118 -4.83 12.17 -0.56
CA VAL A 118 -5.18 12.14 -1.99
C VAL A 118 -6.59 12.63 -2.20
N LYS A 119 -7.56 12.15 -1.41
CA LYS A 119 -8.96 12.60 -1.50
C LYS A 119 -9.08 14.11 -1.33
N ILE A 120 -8.46 14.69 -0.31
CA ILE A 120 -8.49 16.15 -0.08
C ILE A 120 -7.92 16.91 -1.29
N ILE A 121 -6.80 16.43 -1.85
CA ILE A 121 -6.16 17.05 -3.01
C ILE A 121 -7.10 16.99 -4.23
N MET A 122 -7.63 15.82 -4.56
CA MET A 122 -8.53 15.64 -5.70
C MET A 122 -9.82 16.47 -5.55
N ASP A 123 -10.42 16.50 -4.35
CA ASP A 123 -11.61 17.30 -4.05
C ASP A 123 -11.36 18.82 -4.13
N HIS A 124 -10.12 19.26 -3.94
CA HIS A 124 -9.73 20.66 -4.09
C HIS A 124 -9.58 21.05 -5.56
N PHE A 125 -8.82 20.26 -6.32
CA PHE A 125 -8.52 20.57 -7.72
C PHE A 125 -9.69 20.30 -8.67
N SER A 126 -10.68 19.48 -8.29
CA SER A 126 -11.91 19.28 -9.08
C SER A 126 -12.87 20.48 -9.09
N LYS A 127 -12.64 21.47 -8.21
CA LYS A 127 -13.47 22.69 -8.07
C LYS A 127 -12.85 23.92 -8.73
N LEU A 128 -11.63 23.79 -9.25
CA LEU A 128 -10.95 24.84 -10.02
C LEU A 128 -11.41 24.82 -11.48
#